data_AF-A0A7W1RTJ2-F1
#
_entry.id   AF-A0A7W1RTJ2-F1
#
_cell.length_a   1.000
_cell.length_b   1.000
_cell.length_c   1.000
_cell.angle_alpha   90.00
_cell.angle_beta   90.00
_cell.angle_gamma   90.00
#
_symmetry.space_group_name_H-M   'P 1'
#
loop_
_entity.id
_entity.type
_entity.pdbx_description
1 polymer ?
#
loop_
_entity_poly.entity_id
_entity_poly.type
_entity_poly.pdbx_seq_one_letter_code
_entity_poly.pdbx_strand_id
1 'polypeptide(L)'
;MVDWSLARQVTRLAAGGEPVPDLGLRLEEMAERAERELTAYTGLRAGAPLPAIETVARAEWAETNIDTMSGLLDPVGERLEGRMAFAGPLAGPLRAAAGATLATEVGLVMGYLSHRV
;
A
#
# COMPACT_ATOMS: atom_id res chain seq x y z
N MET A 1 -17.77 1.89 2.66
CA MET A 1 -17.58 2.82 3.79
C MET A 1 -16.33 3.70 3.75
N VAL A 2 -15.12 3.17 3.48
CA VAL A 2 -13.89 3.99 3.50
C VAL A 2 -13.88 4.95 2.32
N ASP A 3 -13.54 6.22 2.58
CA ASP A 3 -13.27 7.18 1.50
C ASP A 3 -11.84 6.95 0.96
N TRP A 4 -11.72 6.11 -0.06
CA TRP A 4 -10.45 5.81 -0.70
C TRP A 4 -9.82 6.98 -1.43
N SER A 5 -10.60 8.01 -1.77
CA SER A 5 -10.05 9.23 -2.35
C SER A 5 -9.31 10.05 -1.30
N LEU A 6 -9.88 10.15 -0.09
CA LEU A 6 -9.25 10.77 1.07
C LEU A 6 -8.04 9.95 1.54
N ALA A 7 -8.17 8.62 1.62
CA ALA A 7 -7.08 7.74 2.05
C ALA A 7 -5.83 7.93 1.18
N ARG A 8 -5.97 7.93 -0.15
CA ARG A 8 -4.86 8.19 -1.09
C ARG A 8 -4.26 9.59 -0.91
N GLN A 9 -5.09 10.61 -0.68
CA GLN A 9 -4.58 11.96 -0.40
C GLN A 9 -3.71 11.99 0.86
N VAL A 10 -4.19 11.37 1.94
CA VAL A 10 -3.45 11.30 3.21
C VAL A 10 -2.19 10.44 3.05
N THR A 11 -2.25 9.34 2.30
CA THR A 11 -1.08 8.50 1.96
C THR A 11 0.00 9.29 1.26
N ARG A 12 -0.33 10.01 0.17
CA ARG A 12 0.65 10.84 -0.54
C ARG A 12 1.26 11.90 0.36
N LEU A 13 0.43 12.55 1.19
CA LEU A 13 0.90 13.57 2.13
C LEU A 13 1.89 12.97 3.13
N ALA A 14 1.58 11.82 3.71
CA ALA A 14 2.41 11.17 4.73
C ALA A 14 3.66 10.49 4.15
N ALA A 15 3.59 9.97 2.92
CA ALA A 15 4.73 9.36 2.22
C ALA A 15 5.77 10.40 1.79
N GLY A 16 5.37 11.66 1.61
CA GLY A 16 6.24 12.74 1.13
C GLY A 16 6.40 12.70 -0.39
N GLY A 17 7.37 13.45 -0.92
CA GLY A 17 7.56 13.61 -2.37
C GLY A 17 9.03 13.67 -2.79
N GLU A 18 9.93 13.16 -1.96
CA GLU A 18 11.35 13.15 -2.31
C GLU A 18 11.58 12.18 -3.49
N PRO A 19 12.30 12.61 -4.53
CA PRO A 19 12.65 11.73 -5.64
C PRO A 19 13.54 10.60 -5.14
N VAL A 20 13.49 9.45 -5.83
CA VAL A 20 14.43 8.36 -5.55
C VAL A 20 15.85 8.88 -5.77
N PRO A 21 16.72 8.83 -4.75
CA PRO A 21 18.12 9.18 -4.94
C PRO A 21 18.79 8.16 -5.87
N ASP A 22 19.76 8.60 -6.65
CA ASP A 22 20.69 7.68 -7.29
C ASP A 22 21.46 6.94 -6.19
N LEU A 23 21.26 5.63 -6.13
CA LEU A 23 21.87 4.77 -5.12
C LEU A 23 23.35 4.49 -5.45
N GLY A 24 23.80 4.77 -6.69
CA GLY A 24 25.14 4.40 -7.16
C GLY A 24 25.36 2.90 -7.22
N LEU A 25 24.27 2.11 -7.27
CA LEU A 25 24.28 0.66 -7.27
C LEU A 25 23.97 0.12 -8.68
N ARG A 26 24.62 -0.99 -9.05
CA ARG A 26 24.32 -1.73 -10.27
C ARG A 26 23.26 -2.80 -9.98
N LEU A 27 22.03 -2.35 -9.74
CA LEU A 27 20.95 -3.20 -9.23
C LEU A 27 20.64 -4.37 -10.17
N GLU A 28 20.72 -4.17 -11.47
CA GLU A 28 20.51 -5.19 -12.50
C GLU A 28 21.53 -6.32 -12.39
N GLU A 29 22.82 -5.97 -12.31
CA GLU A 29 23.89 -6.96 -12.16
C GLU A 29 23.78 -7.73 -10.84
N MET A 30 23.35 -7.04 -9.77
CA MET A 30 23.12 -7.66 -8.46
C MET A 30 21.95 -8.65 -8.52
N ALA A 31 20.86 -8.28 -9.20
CA ALA A 31 19.69 -9.15 -9.37
C ALA A 31 20.01 -10.38 -10.22
N GLU A 32 20.71 -10.21 -11.35
CA GLU A 32 21.15 -11.33 -12.20
C GLU A 32 22.07 -12.28 -11.45
N ARG A 33 22.97 -11.73 -10.62
CA ARG A 33 23.84 -12.55 -9.77
C ARG A 33 23.04 -13.33 -8.75
N ALA A 34 22.11 -12.68 -8.05
CA ALA A 34 21.26 -13.32 -7.06
C ALA A 34 20.41 -14.44 -7.68
N GLU A 35 19.82 -14.21 -8.86
CA GLU A 35 19.05 -15.23 -9.59
C GLU A 35 19.90 -16.47 -9.89
N ARG A 36 21.12 -16.29 -10.42
CA ARG A 36 22.03 -17.41 -10.72
C ARG A 36 22.39 -18.19 -9.47
N GLU A 37 22.75 -17.50 -8.38
CA GLU A 37 23.16 -18.13 -7.13
C GLU A 37 21.97 -18.87 -6.45
N LEU A 38 20.79 -18.25 -6.40
CA LEU A 38 19.59 -18.87 -5.84
C LEU A 38 19.13 -20.07 -6.66
N THR A 39 19.20 -20.00 -7.99
CA THR A 39 18.88 -21.12 -8.88
C THR A 39 19.83 -22.29 -8.64
N ALA A 40 21.15 -22.02 -8.54
CA ALA A 40 22.14 -23.06 -8.28
C ALA A 40 21.97 -23.72 -6.91
N TYR A 41 21.64 -22.93 -5.88
CA TYR A 41 21.46 -23.43 -4.52
C TYR A 41 20.15 -24.21 -4.34
N THR A 42 19.03 -23.66 -4.81
CA THR A 42 17.70 -24.24 -4.59
C THR A 42 17.30 -25.29 -5.63
N GLY A 43 17.92 -25.26 -6.81
CA GLY A 43 17.48 -26.03 -7.98
C GLY A 43 16.16 -25.55 -8.60
N LEU A 44 15.57 -24.47 -8.07
CA LEU A 44 14.33 -23.88 -8.57
C LEU A 44 14.62 -22.89 -9.69
N ARG A 45 13.71 -22.79 -10.65
CA ARG A 45 13.72 -21.75 -11.69
C ARG A 45 12.46 -20.91 -11.57
N ALA A 46 12.55 -19.63 -11.96
CA ALA A 46 11.38 -18.77 -12.02
C ALA A 46 10.34 -19.35 -12.99
N GLY A 47 9.07 -19.38 -12.58
CA GLY A 47 7.96 -19.87 -13.41
C GLY A 47 7.58 -18.93 -14.56
N ALA A 48 8.06 -17.69 -14.51
CA ALA A 48 7.94 -16.67 -15.53
C ALA A 48 9.22 -15.80 -15.52
N PRO A 49 9.50 -15.05 -16.61
CA PRO A 49 10.61 -14.10 -16.61
C PRO A 49 10.50 -13.11 -15.44
N LEU A 50 11.64 -12.81 -14.81
CA LEU A 50 11.69 -11.79 -13.75
C LEU A 50 11.39 -10.42 -14.35
N PRO A 51 10.62 -9.56 -13.64
CA PRO A 51 10.36 -8.20 -14.09
C PRO A 51 11.65 -7.38 -14.10
N ALA A 52 11.64 -6.27 -14.86
CA ALA A 52 12.73 -5.31 -14.84
C ALA A 52 12.89 -4.73 -13.44
N ILE A 53 14.13 -4.47 -13.04
CA ILE A 53 14.41 -3.82 -11.78
C ILE A 53 14.00 -2.35 -11.87
N GLU A 54 13.34 -1.87 -10.83
CA GLU A 54 12.89 -0.49 -10.71
C GLU A 54 13.24 0.06 -9.33
N THR A 55 13.53 1.36 -9.29
CA THR A 55 13.65 2.09 -8.04
C THR A 55 12.33 2.79 -7.76
N VAL A 56 11.73 2.48 -6.62
CA VAL A 56 10.37 2.95 -6.29
C VAL A 56 10.47 4.07 -5.25
N ALA A 57 9.83 5.21 -5.53
CA ALA A 57 9.75 6.30 -4.56
C ALA A 57 8.85 5.94 -3.39
N ARG A 58 9.04 6.60 -2.24
CA ARG A 58 8.20 6.38 -1.05
C ARG A 58 6.72 6.59 -1.35
N ALA A 59 6.39 7.68 -2.05
CA ALA A 59 5.02 7.97 -2.49
C ALA A 59 4.47 6.92 -3.47
N GLU A 60 5.29 6.49 -4.42
CA GLU A 60 4.90 5.50 -5.43
C GLU A 60 4.63 4.13 -4.80
N TRP A 61 5.48 3.71 -3.87
CA TRP A 61 5.27 2.48 -3.11
C TRP A 61 3.96 2.56 -2.31
N ALA A 62 3.72 3.68 -1.63
CA ALA A 62 2.55 3.86 -0.79
C ALA A 62 1.24 3.83 -1.62
N GLU A 63 1.21 4.52 -2.76
CA GLU A 63 0.07 4.55 -3.67
C GLU A 63 -0.18 3.19 -4.34
N THR A 64 0.87 2.48 -4.74
CA THR A 64 0.74 1.17 -5.38
C THR A 64 0.17 0.13 -4.40
N ASN A 65 0.52 0.23 -3.11
CA ASN A 65 0.13 -0.75 -2.11
C ASN A 65 -1.18 -0.43 -1.39
N ILE A 66 -1.70 0.80 -1.47
CA ILE A 66 -2.97 1.16 -0.80
C ILE A 66 -4.16 0.39 -1.37
N ASP A 67 -4.13 0.07 -2.67
CA ASP A 67 -5.20 -0.71 -3.30
C ASP A 67 -5.22 -2.15 -2.77
N THR A 68 -4.06 -2.75 -2.49
CA THR A 68 -3.99 -4.05 -1.81
C THR A 68 -4.57 -3.99 -0.40
N MET A 69 -4.31 -2.90 0.33
CA MET A 69 -4.89 -2.68 1.66
C MET A 69 -6.42 -2.57 1.61
N SER A 70 -6.98 -2.07 0.50
CA SER A 70 -8.43 -1.93 0.36
C SER A 70 -9.17 -3.28 0.45
N GLY A 71 -8.70 -4.28 -0.28
CA GLY A 71 -9.31 -5.62 -0.23
C GLY A 71 -9.21 -6.29 1.14
N LEU A 72 -8.17 -5.97 1.92
CA LEU A 72 -8.00 -6.50 3.28
C LEU A 72 -8.97 -5.88 4.29
N LEU A 73 -9.42 -4.64 4.03
CA LEU A 73 -10.28 -3.88 4.93
C LEU A 73 -11.77 -4.01 4.61
N ASP A 74 -12.15 -4.57 3.46
CA ASP A 74 -13.55 -4.80 3.10
C ASP A 74 -14.35 -5.55 4.19
N PRO A 75 -13.85 -6.66 4.78
CA PRO A 75 -14.60 -7.38 5.83
C PRO A 75 -14.73 -6.57 7.14
N VAL A 76 -13.84 -5.62 7.38
CA VAL A 76 -13.93 -4.71 8.53
C VAL A 76 -14.98 -3.64 8.22
N GLY A 77 -15.01 -3.18 6.98
CA GLY A 77 -15.99 -2.25 6.44
C GLY A 77 -17.42 -2.74 6.63
N GLU A 78 -17.71 -3.96 6.16
CA GLU A 78 -19.04 -4.58 6.26
C GLU A 78 -19.51 -4.72 7.71
N ARG A 79 -18.63 -5.15 8.62
CA ARG A 79 -18.98 -5.31 10.06
C ARG A 79 -19.35 -3.98 10.72
N LEU A 80 -18.62 -2.92 10.40
CA LEU A 80 -18.88 -1.58 10.91
C LEU A 80 -20.17 -0.99 10.33
N GLU A 81 -20.44 -1.21 9.04
CA GLU A 81 -21.71 -0.81 8.43
C GLU A 81 -22.91 -1.49 9.09
N GLY A 82 -22.78 -2.78 9.44
CA GLY A 82 -23.81 -3.53 10.18
C GLY A 82 -24.04 -2.99 11.60
N ARG A 83 -22.97 -2.62 12.32
CA ARG A 83 -23.07 -2.03 13.67
C ARG A 83 -23.73 -0.65 13.67
N MET A 84 -23.54 0.13 12.61
CA MET A 84 -24.12 1.48 12.49
C MET A 84 -25.56 1.49 11.96
N ALA A 85 -26.12 0.33 11.58
CA ALA A 85 -27.49 0.23 11.10
C ALA A 85 -28.55 0.68 12.13
N PHE A 86 -28.21 0.66 13.43
CA PHE A 86 -29.12 1.07 14.51
C PHE A 86 -29.34 2.60 14.59
N ALA A 87 -28.48 3.42 13.97
CA ALA A 87 -28.43 4.87 14.19
C ALA A 87 -29.56 5.69 13.50
N GLY A 88 -30.50 5.03 12.81
CA GLY A 88 -31.68 5.68 12.25
C GLY A 88 -31.35 6.87 11.33
N PRO A 89 -32.00 8.04 11.49
CA PRO A 89 -31.78 9.21 10.64
C PRO A 89 -30.34 9.77 10.63
N LEU A 90 -29.56 9.49 11.70
CA LEU A 90 -28.18 9.95 11.82
C LEU A 90 -27.15 8.98 11.22
N ALA A 91 -27.58 7.82 10.71
CA ALA A 91 -26.68 6.79 10.19
C ALA A 91 -25.81 7.27 9.02
N GLY A 92 -26.31 8.18 8.18
CA GLY A 92 -25.57 8.76 7.05
C GLY A 92 -24.36 9.60 7.49
N PRO A 93 -24.56 10.68 8.26
CA PRO A 93 -23.46 11.50 8.79
C PRO A 93 -22.48 10.71 9.65
N LEU A 94 -22.95 9.77 10.49
CA LEU A 94 -22.08 8.88 11.28
C LEU A 94 -21.21 7.99 10.40
N ARG A 95 -21.77 7.38 9.35
CA ARG A 95 -20.98 6.60 8.38
C ARG A 95 -19.95 7.43 7.65
N ALA A 96 -20.30 8.66 7.25
CA ALA A 96 -19.37 9.55 6.57
C ALA A 96 -18.19 9.93 7.48
N ALA A 97 -18.46 10.29 8.73
CA ALA A 97 -17.42 10.60 9.72
C ALA A 97 -16.53 9.38 10.00
N ALA A 98 -17.13 8.20 10.24
CA ALA A 98 -16.37 6.97 10.46
C ALA A 98 -15.52 6.59 9.24
N GLY A 99 -16.08 6.71 8.03
CA GLY A 99 -15.38 6.46 6.78
C GLY A 99 -14.19 7.39 6.55
N ALA A 100 -14.33 8.67 6.89
CA ALA A 100 -13.25 9.65 6.79
C ALA A 100 -12.14 9.41 7.82
N THR A 101 -12.50 9.06 9.07
CA THR A 101 -11.52 8.70 10.10
C THR A 101 -10.70 7.48 9.69
N LEU A 102 -11.37 6.41 9.24
CA LEU A 102 -10.70 5.20 8.77
C LEU A 102 -9.81 5.48 7.55
N ALA A 103 -10.31 6.26 6.59
CA ALA A 103 -9.52 6.68 5.44
C ALA A 103 -8.23 7.41 5.86
N THR A 104 -8.34 8.30 6.85
CA THR A 104 -7.19 9.04 7.38
C THR A 104 -6.20 8.10 8.08
N GLU A 105 -6.67 7.20 8.95
CA GLU A 105 -5.81 6.24 9.65
C GLU A 105 -5.09 5.30 8.68
N VAL A 106 -5.81 4.72 7.73
CA VAL A 106 -5.23 3.87 6.68
C VAL A 106 -4.20 4.66 5.89
N GLY A 107 -4.55 5.90 5.51
CA GLY A 107 -3.66 6.75 4.75
C GLY A 107 -2.34 7.03 5.46
N LEU A 108 -2.43 7.39 6.75
CA LEU A 108 -1.27 7.64 7.62
C LEU A 108 -0.41 6.40 7.82
N VAL A 109 -1.02 5.24 8.06
CA VAL A 109 -0.30 3.97 8.23
C VAL A 109 0.44 3.62 6.94
N MET A 110 -0.20 3.73 5.77
CA MET A 110 0.45 3.42 4.49
C MET A 110 1.61 4.37 4.20
N GLY A 111 1.44 5.68 4.44
CA GLY A 111 2.53 6.64 4.29
C GLY A 111 3.65 6.45 5.31
N TYR A 112 3.35 6.02 6.54
CA TYR A 112 4.37 5.66 7.52
C TYR A 112 5.16 4.42 7.08
N LEU A 113 4.46 3.37 6.64
CA LEU A 113 5.07 2.12 6.21
C LEU A 113 5.98 2.32 5.00
N SER A 114 5.67 3.26 4.11
CA SER A 114 6.53 3.54 2.97
C SER A 114 7.95 3.94 3.39
N HIS A 115 8.15 4.54 4.56
CA HIS A 115 9.47 4.91 5.09
C HIS A 115 10.23 3.77 5.76
N ARG A 116 9.63 2.59 5.91
CA ARG A 116 10.19 1.45 6.65
C ARG A 116 10.46 0.22 5.80
N VAL A 117 9.96 0.19 4.58
CA VAL A 117 10.19 -0.86 3.57
C VAL A 117 11.50 -0.67 2.83
#